data_AF-A0A7Z9WUQ9-F1
#
_entry.id   AF-A0A7Z9WUQ9-F1
#
_cell.length_a   1.000
_cell.length_b   1.000
_cell.length_c   1.000
_cell.angle_alpha   90.00
_cell.angle_beta   90.00
_cell.angle_gamma   90.00
#
_symmetry.space_group_name_H-M   'P 1'
#
loop_
_entity.id
_entity.type
_entity.pdbx_description
1 polymer ?
#
loop_
_entity_poly.entity_id
_entity_poly.type
_entity_poly.pdbx_seq_one_letter_code
_entity_poly.pdbx_strand_id
1 'polypeptide(L)' 'MRVLVLAIDRDNDFGVKAGVKGPVIGRDKCIDAALKLSLADPEDSDANVVYAAVKLRDELKESGEFEDVEVALITGHHN' A
#
# COMPACT_ATOMS: atom_id res chain seq x y z
N MET A 1 -0.58 17.19 14.29
CA MET A 1 -0.13 17.08 12.88
C MET A 1 -0.52 15.71 12.34
N ARG A 2 -0.97 15.63 11.09
CA ARG A 2 -1.42 14.38 10.46
C ARG A 2 -0.42 13.92 9.42
N VAL A 3 -0.23 12.61 9.30
CA VAL A 3 0.69 11.98 8.35
C VAL A 3 -0.07 10.98 7.48
N LEU A 4 0.29 10.95 6.20
CA LEU A 4 -0.17 9.96 5.24
C LEU A 4 1.04 9.28 4.61
N VAL A 5 1.15 7.97 4.77
CA VAL A 5 2.16 7.14 4.10
C VAL A 5 1.57 6.67 2.76
N LEU A 6 2.29 6.90 1.67
CA LEU A 6 1.86 6.51 0.32
C LEU A 6 2.74 5.38 -0.22
N ALA A 7 2.11 4.26 -0.59
CA ALA A 7 2.67 3.27 -1.49
C ALA A 7 2.23 3.62 -2.92
N ILE A 8 3.16 3.61 -3.87
CA ILE A 8 2.89 3.99 -5.26
C ILE A 8 3.33 2.83 -6.17
N ASP A 9 2.35 2.17 -6.76
CA ASP A 9 2.50 1.25 -7.88
C ASP A 9 2.30 2.07 -9.15
N ARG A 10 3.38 2.33 -9.90
CA ARG A 10 3.35 3.27 -11.02
C ARG A 10 2.76 2.63 -12.28
N ASP A 11 3.10 1.37 -12.49
CA ASP A 11 2.72 0.53 -13.62
C ASP A 11 1.43 -0.24 -13.38
N ASN A 12 0.69 0.01 -12.32
CA ASN A 12 -0.62 -0.61 -12.09
C ASN A 12 -0.55 -2.15 -12.03
N ASP A 13 0.53 -2.73 -11.51
CA ASP A 13 0.64 -4.18 -11.33
C ASP A 13 -0.46 -4.71 -10.39
N PHE A 14 -0.85 -3.94 -9.39
CA PHE A 14 -2.02 -4.26 -8.56
C PHE A 14 -3.33 -4.35 -9.36
N GLY A 15 -3.52 -3.46 -10.34
CA GLY A 15 -4.71 -3.46 -11.19
C GLY A 15 -4.67 -4.57 -12.22
N VAL A 16 -3.52 -4.75 -12.89
CA VAL A 16 -3.34 -5.68 -14.02
C VAL A 16 -3.26 -7.13 -13.54
N LYS A 17 -2.47 -7.40 -12.50
CA LYS A 17 -2.20 -8.78 -12.04
C LYS A 17 -3.17 -9.23 -10.95
N ALA A 18 -3.60 -8.32 -10.07
CA ALA A 18 -4.38 -8.66 -8.88
C ALA A 18 -5.83 -8.13 -8.88
N GLY A 19 -6.25 -7.38 -9.92
CA GLY A 19 -7.61 -6.83 -10.03
C GLY A 19 -7.97 -5.82 -8.93
N VAL A 20 -6.98 -5.24 -8.27
CA VAL A 20 -7.16 -4.23 -7.21
C VAL A 20 -7.40 -2.87 -7.85
N LYS A 21 -8.48 -2.19 -7.45
CA LYS A 21 -8.79 -0.83 -7.92
C LYS A 21 -8.32 0.20 -6.89
N GLY A 22 -7.36 1.03 -7.28
CA GLY A 22 -6.93 2.17 -6.48
C GLY A 22 -7.86 3.40 -6.59
N PRO A 23 -7.71 4.37 -5.68
CA PRO A 23 -6.82 4.31 -4.50
C PRO A 23 -7.37 3.38 -3.42
N VAL A 24 -6.47 2.65 -2.75
CA VAL A 24 -6.81 1.79 -1.60
C VAL A 24 -6.37 2.52 -0.33
N ILE A 25 -7.30 2.75 0.60
CA ILE A 25 -7.07 3.57 1.79
C ILE A 25 -7.33 2.72 3.04
N GLY A 26 -6.41 2.79 4.00
CA GLY A 26 -6.52 2.12 5.29
C GLY A 26 -5.63 0.89 5.37
N ARG A 27 -5.03 0.68 6.55
CA ARG A 27 -4.10 -0.40 6.88
C ARG A 27 -4.55 -1.77 6.34
N ASP A 28 -5.72 -2.25 6.76
CA ASP A 28 -6.17 -3.61 6.44
C ASP A 28 -6.46 -3.78 4.94
N LYS A 29 -7.02 -2.76 4.29
CA LYS A 29 -7.27 -2.80 2.85
C LYS A 29 -5.97 -2.81 2.05
N CYS A 30 -4.94 -2.10 2.51
CA CYS A 30 -3.61 -2.14 1.92
C CYS A 30 -2.96 -3.52 2.08
N ILE A 31 -3.08 -4.15 3.26
CA ILE A 31 -2.61 -5.54 3.47
C ILE A 31 -3.34 -6.51 2.54
N ASP A 32 -4.67 -6.41 2.43
CA ASP A 32 -5.46 -7.25 1.53
C ASP A 32 -5.06 -7.07 0.06
N ALA A 33 -4.76 -5.85 -0.36
CA ALA A 33 -4.25 -5.57 -1.70
C ALA A 33 -2.88 -6.24 -1.91
N ALA A 34 -1.94 -6.03 -0.98
CA ALA A 34 -0.60 -6.61 -1.02
C ALA A 34 -0.66 -8.14 -1.09
N LEU A 35 -1.52 -8.77 -0.28
CA LEU A 35 -1.74 -10.22 -0.28
C LEU A 35 -2.27 -10.71 -1.63
N LYS A 36 -3.21 -10.00 -2.24
CA LYS A 36 -3.73 -10.36 -3.58
C LYS A 36 -2.64 -10.34 -4.64
N LEU A 37 -1.78 -9.31 -4.64
CA LEU A 37 -0.66 -9.24 -5.58
C LEU A 37 0.37 -10.34 -5.30
N SER A 38 0.78 -10.53 -4.04
CA SER A 38 1.72 -11.61 -3.67
C SER A 38 1.21 -13.01 -4.04
N LEU A 39 -0.11 -13.24 -4.03
CA LEU A 39 -0.70 -14.51 -4.46
C LEU A 39 -0.79 -14.64 -5.98
N ALA A 40 -0.97 -13.53 -6.70
CA ALA A 40 -1.07 -13.51 -8.15
C ALA A 40 0.32 -13.59 -8.83
N ASP A 41 1.29 -12.86 -8.30
CA ASP A 41 2.67 -12.79 -8.77
C ASP A 41 3.62 -12.63 -7.56
N PRO A 42 4.12 -13.75 -6.98
CA PRO A 42 4.99 -13.70 -5.80
C PRO A 42 6.35 -13.03 -6.03
N GLU A 43 6.77 -12.84 -7.28
CA GLU A 43 8.04 -12.19 -7.63
C GLU A 43 7.91 -10.67 -7.77
N ASP A 44 6.68 -10.15 -7.76
CA ASP A 44 6.39 -8.73 -7.91
C ASP A 44 6.78 -7.94 -6.65
N SER A 45 7.65 -6.93 -6.83
CA SER A 45 8.15 -6.12 -5.73
C SER A 45 7.15 -5.08 -5.20
N ASP A 46 6.09 -4.77 -5.94
CA ASP A 46 5.13 -3.74 -5.54
C ASP A 46 4.30 -4.15 -4.32
N ALA A 47 4.11 -5.45 -4.11
CA ALA A 47 3.56 -5.97 -2.86
C ALA A 47 4.44 -5.58 -1.65
N ASN A 48 5.77 -5.64 -1.80
CA ASN A 48 6.72 -5.28 -0.74
C ASN A 48 6.68 -3.78 -0.41
N VAL A 49 6.43 -2.92 -1.40
CA VAL A 49 6.25 -1.47 -1.18
C VAL A 49 5.06 -1.22 -0.25
N VAL A 50 3.95 -1.93 -0.45
CA VAL A 50 2.75 -1.80 0.41
C VAL A 50 3.00 -2.35 1.82
N TYR A 51 3.67 -3.50 1.95
CA TYR A 51 4.05 -4.02 3.27
C TYR A 51 4.96 -3.05 4.03
N ALA A 52 5.94 -2.43 3.35
CA ALA A 52 6.81 -1.44 3.95
C ALA A 52 6.05 -0.17 4.37
N ALA A 53 5.09 0.29 3.55
CA ALA A 53 4.26 1.44 3.87
C ALA A 53 3.36 1.19 5.10
N VAL A 54 2.77 0.00 5.21
CA VAL A 54 1.97 -0.41 6.38
C VAL A 54 2.83 -0.48 7.62
N LYS A 55 4.03 -1.08 7.53
CA LYS A 55 4.98 -1.14 8.64
C LYS A 55 5.36 0.27 9.12
N LEU A 56 5.73 1.16 8.20
CA LEU A 56 6.10 2.54 8.53
C LEU A 56 4.91 3.29 9.18
N ARG A 57 3.69 3.10 8.68
CA ARG A 57 2.49 3.68 9.28
C ARG A 57 2.31 3.20 10.72
N ASP A 58 2.51 1.90 10.99
CA ASP A 58 2.35 1.33 12.33
C ASP A 58 3.43 1.88 13.28
N GLU A 59 4.69 1.95 12.84
CA GLU A 59 5.80 2.54 13.61
C GLU A 59 5.55 4.04 13.94
N LEU A 60 5.07 4.83 12.96
CA LEU A 60 4.73 6.24 13.17
C LEU A 60 3.52 6.43 14.08
N LYS A 61 2.56 5.50 14.08
CA LYS A 61 1.42 5.55 15.00
C LYS A 61 1.85 5.19 16.42
N GLU A 62 2.74 4.22 16.57
CA GLU A 62 3.29 3.77 17.85
C GLU A 62 4.23 4.81 18.49
N SER A 63 4.94 5.61 17.69
CA SER A 63 5.82 6.67 18.22
C SER A 63 5.06 7.75 19.01
N GLY A 64 3.76 7.92 18.73
CA GLY A 64 2.92 8.94 19.36
C GLY A 64 3.24 10.38 18.95
N GLU A 65 4.15 10.59 17.98
CA GLU A 65 4.55 11.92 17.49
C GLU A 65 3.42 12.63 16.71
N PHE A 66 2.53 11.84 16.09
CA PHE A 66 1.47 12.33 15.23
C PHE A 66 0.09 11.99 15.78
N GLU A 67 -0.84 12.94 15.67
CA GLU A 67 -2.23 12.75 16.11
C GLU A 67 -2.92 11.66 15.27
N ASP A 68 -2.64 11.69 13.96
CA ASP A 68 -3.21 10.78 13.00
C ASP A 68 -2.17 10.31 11.98
N VAL A 69 -2.20 9.01 11.68
CA VAL A 69 -1.29 8.36 10.74
C VAL A 69 -2.10 7.35 9.95
N GLU A 70 -2.22 7.62 8.65
CA GLU A 70 -2.94 6.78 7.70
C GLU A 70 -1.99 6.27 6.60
N VAL A 71 -2.40 5.20 5.92
CA VAL A 71 -1.69 4.64 4.77
C VAL A 71 -2.63 4.50 3.57
N ALA A 72 -2.12 4.77 2.37
CA ALA A 72 -2.84 4.50 1.14
C ALA A 72 -1.90 3.95 0.04
N LEU A 73 -2.46 3.08 -0.78
CA LEU A 73 -1.87 2.61 -2.04
C LEU A 73 -2.50 3.38 -3.20
N ILE A 74 -1.66 3.94 -4.05
CA ILE A 74 -2.01 4.57 -5.32
C ILE A 74 -1.54 3.66 -6.45
N THR A 75 -2.47 3.31 -7.34
CA THR A 75 -2.20 2.53 -8.55
C THR A 75 -2.17 3.47 -9.75
N GLY A 76 -1.13 3.36 -10.57
CA GLY A 76 -0.91 4.18 -11.75
C GLY A 76 -1.61 3.60 -12.98
N HIS A 77 -0.91 3.59 -14.12
CA HIS A 77 -1.38 2.99 -15.35
C HIS A 77 -0.19 2.50 -16.19
N HIS A 78 -0.40 1.46 -17.00
CA HIS A 78 0.55 1.13 -18.07
C HIS A 78 0.48 2.21 -19.16
N ASN A 79 1.63 2.78 -19.52
CA ASN A 79 1.82 3.57 -20.74
C ASN A 79 2.06 2.66 -21.93
#